data_AF-X1RN57-F1
#
_entry.id   AF-X1RN57-F1
#
_cell.length_a   1.000
_cell.length_b   1.000
_cell.length_c   1.000
_cell.angle_alpha   90.00
_cell.angle_beta   90.00
_cell.angle_gamma   90.00
#
_symmetry.space_group_name_H-M   'P 1'
#
loop_
_entity.id
_entity.type
_entity.pdbx_description
1 polymer ?
#
loop_
_entity_poly.entity_id
_entity_poly.type
_entity_poly.pdbx_seq_one_letter_code
_entity_poly.pdbx_strand_id
1 'polypeptide(L)'
;MAKPDKPLLSLGATGTIADSLTFQKRGRATIARKKPIPENPRTEAQLAQRQSYTDAIAAWHALSPEEKEHWRGVCPGLSPYHCFMRSELKYVAPPPPELTLYEYYKTGDTTYFTAHDTYWEAQTFTPSIPHKITLVKLKLYRNLDSAEYTIKITTTDGDGYPTDNVLCSKIFNSEPITTESPGEWYEFIFDEPALLTKDTVYAIIIHGIPGLPNPRVYWRADPTAPTYDRGCVYFSNNSGVSWQRHLYDDLMFEDWGYPL
;
A
#
# COMPACT_ATOMS: atom_id res chain seq x y z
N MET A 1 -29.66 61.38 -2.15
CA MET A 1 -28.50 60.69 -1.55
C MET A 1 -28.91 59.24 -1.30
N ALA A 2 -28.32 58.27 -2.01
CA ALA A 2 -28.66 56.86 -1.84
C ALA A 2 -28.11 56.33 -0.51
N LYS A 3 -28.95 55.69 0.31
CA LYS A 3 -28.51 55.05 1.54
C LYS A 3 -27.82 53.73 1.21
N PRO A 4 -26.60 53.47 1.71
CA PRO A 4 -25.94 52.19 1.52
C PRO A 4 -26.73 51.08 2.24
N ASP A 5 -27.10 50.03 1.51
CA ASP A 5 -27.69 48.82 2.09
C ASP A 5 -26.59 47.99 2.77
N LYS A 6 -26.86 47.55 4.01
CA LYS A 6 -25.98 46.72 4.86
C LYS A 6 -24.50 47.14 4.89
N PRO A 7 -24.19 48.30 5.50
CA PRO A 7 -22.80 48.76 5.68
C PRO A 7 -21.93 47.72 6.40
N LEU A 8 -20.63 47.78 6.15
CA LEU A 8 -19.67 46.78 6.65
C LEU A 8 -19.69 46.58 8.18
N LEU A 9 -19.92 47.65 8.94
CA LEU A 9 -19.99 47.62 10.41
C LEU A 9 -21.43 47.41 10.94
N SER A 10 -22.35 47.00 10.07
CA SER A 10 -23.73 46.71 10.47
C SER A 10 -23.93 45.25 10.83
N LEU A 11 -24.92 44.98 11.67
CA LEU A 11 -25.36 43.61 11.98
C LEU A 11 -25.92 42.84 10.77
N GLY A 12 -26.14 43.54 9.64
CA GLY A 12 -26.58 42.96 8.37
C GLY A 12 -25.47 42.76 7.34
N ALA A 13 -24.19 43.03 7.69
CA ALA A 13 -23.07 42.88 6.76
C ALA A 13 -22.93 41.42 6.30
N THR A 14 -22.79 41.23 4.99
CA THR A 14 -22.57 39.93 4.35
C THR A 14 -21.56 40.07 3.23
N GLY A 15 -20.63 39.12 3.10
CA GLY A 15 -19.63 39.12 2.03
C GLY A 15 -18.21 38.88 2.55
N THR A 16 -17.26 38.79 1.63
CA THR A 16 -15.85 38.56 1.94
C THR A 16 -15.02 39.79 1.56
N ILE A 17 -14.12 40.21 2.45
CA ILE A 17 -13.16 41.29 2.18
C ILE A 17 -11.77 40.71 2.04
N ALA A 18 -11.11 41.09 0.95
CA ALA A 18 -9.69 40.82 0.69
C ALA A 18 -9.29 39.35 0.93
N ASP A 19 -10.20 38.42 0.60
CA ASP A 19 -10.06 36.97 0.82
C ASP A 19 -9.67 36.52 2.23
N SER A 20 -9.79 37.41 3.22
CA SER A 20 -9.30 37.21 4.57
C SER A 20 -10.44 37.02 5.56
N LEU A 21 -11.47 37.86 5.49
CA LEU A 21 -12.57 37.90 6.44
C LEU A 21 -13.92 37.80 5.73
N THR A 22 -14.75 36.86 6.16
CA THR A 22 -16.11 36.66 5.64
C THR A 22 -17.13 36.95 6.74
N PHE A 23 -18.06 37.87 6.45
CA PHE A 23 -19.24 38.15 7.25
C PHE A 23 -20.41 37.33 6.72
N GLN A 24 -21.05 36.56 7.61
CA GLN A 24 -22.20 35.73 7.26
C GLN A 24 -23.23 35.75 8.38
N LYS A 25 -24.51 35.65 8.01
CA LYS A 25 -25.60 35.44 8.95
C LYS A 25 -25.91 33.95 9.04
N ARG A 26 -25.80 33.35 10.23
CA ARG A 26 -26.15 31.95 10.48
C ARG A 26 -27.22 31.90 11.57
N GLY A 27 -28.46 31.68 11.16
CA GLY A 27 -29.61 31.77 12.05
C GLY A 27 -29.76 33.18 12.64
N ARG A 28 -29.75 33.28 13.98
CA ARG A 28 -29.83 34.56 14.71
C ARG A 28 -28.48 35.25 14.93
N ALA A 29 -27.35 34.59 14.61
CA ALA A 29 -26.02 35.13 14.84
C ALA A 29 -25.41 35.75 13.57
N THR A 30 -24.73 36.88 13.74
CA THR A 30 -23.83 37.49 12.75
C THR A 30 -22.42 37.06 13.09
N ILE A 31 -21.75 36.36 12.17
CA ILE A 31 -20.43 35.76 12.38
C ILE A 31 -19.43 36.44 11.44
N ALA A 32 -18.36 36.97 12.00
CA ALA A 32 -17.15 37.34 11.27
C ALA A 32 -16.13 36.23 11.47
N ARG A 33 -15.67 35.59 10.39
CA ARG A 33 -14.66 34.53 10.47
C ARG A 33 -13.62 34.68 9.37
N LYS A 34 -12.43 34.13 9.60
CA LYS A 34 -11.45 33.93 8.54
C LYS A 34 -12.09 33.14 7.40
N LYS A 35 -11.86 33.54 6.14
CA LYS A 35 -12.40 32.84 4.97
C LYS A 35 -12.05 31.35 5.10
N PRO A 36 -13.04 30.44 5.21
CA PRO A 36 -12.74 29.02 5.25
C PRO A 36 -12.25 28.62 3.86
N ILE A 37 -11.00 28.17 3.78
CA ILE A 37 -10.47 27.54 2.58
C ILE A 37 -10.81 26.05 2.74
N PRO A 38 -11.70 25.48 1.93
CA PRO A 38 -11.98 24.06 1.99
C PRO A 38 -10.69 23.30 1.70
N GLU A 39 -10.28 22.44 2.64
CA GLU A 39 -9.20 21.51 2.39
C GLU A 39 -9.68 20.48 1.36
N ASN A 40 -8.83 20.17 0.39
CA ASN A 40 -9.11 19.16 -0.63
C ASN A 40 -8.48 17.86 -0.10
N PRO A 41 -9.26 16.93 0.49
CA PRO A 41 -8.71 15.81 1.24
C PRO A 41 -7.96 14.79 0.36
N ARG A 42 -7.98 14.96 -0.98
CA ARG A 42 -7.26 14.14 -1.98
C ARG A 42 -7.38 12.65 -1.65
N THR A 43 -8.57 12.22 -1.28
CA THR A 43 -8.80 10.80 -0.98
C THR A 43 -8.58 9.98 -2.25
N GLU A 44 -8.25 8.71 -2.10
CA GLU A 44 -8.00 7.82 -3.24
C GLU A 44 -9.19 7.79 -4.20
N ALA A 45 -10.41 7.76 -3.68
CA ALA A 45 -11.64 7.84 -4.47
C ALA A 45 -11.76 9.16 -5.26
N GLN A 46 -11.35 10.29 -4.67
CA GLN A 46 -11.34 11.58 -5.37
C GLN A 46 -10.28 11.64 -6.47
N LEU A 47 -9.11 11.02 -6.25
CA LEU A 47 -8.05 10.95 -7.26
C LEU A 47 -8.45 10.03 -8.41
N ALA A 48 -9.06 8.87 -8.13
CA ALA A 48 -9.61 7.97 -9.14
C ALA A 48 -10.66 8.65 -10.02
N GLN A 49 -11.57 9.43 -9.41
CA GLN A 49 -12.55 10.21 -10.17
C GLN A 49 -11.89 11.29 -11.06
N ARG A 50 -10.79 11.90 -10.61
CA ARG A 50 -10.06 12.87 -11.45
C ARG A 50 -9.33 12.19 -12.60
N GLN A 51 -8.76 11.01 -12.36
CA GLN A 51 -8.09 10.23 -13.38
C GLN A 51 -9.07 9.83 -14.49
N SER A 52 -10.28 9.36 -14.14
CA SER A 52 -11.28 8.97 -15.14
C SER A 52 -11.73 10.11 -16.05
N TYR A 53 -11.87 11.32 -15.50
CA TYR A 53 -12.09 12.52 -16.33
C TYR A 53 -10.89 12.83 -17.22
N THR A 54 -9.67 12.65 -16.72
CA THR A 54 -8.44 12.90 -17.48
C THR A 54 -8.31 11.92 -18.66
N ASP A 55 -8.59 10.64 -18.42
CA ASP A 55 -8.55 9.58 -19.45
C ASP A 55 -9.63 9.77 -20.50
N ALA A 56 -10.86 10.11 -20.11
CA ALA A 56 -11.94 10.41 -21.04
C ALA A 56 -11.63 11.64 -21.91
N ILE A 57 -11.02 12.68 -21.34
CA ILE A 57 -10.56 13.84 -22.11
C ILE A 57 -9.45 13.43 -23.09
N ALA A 58 -8.48 12.61 -22.65
CA ALA A 58 -7.42 12.10 -23.52
C ALA A 58 -7.99 11.28 -24.70
N ALA A 59 -8.97 10.41 -24.43
CA ALA A 59 -9.67 9.64 -25.46
C ALA A 59 -10.40 10.55 -26.46
N TRP A 60 -11.10 11.60 -25.99
CA TRP A 60 -11.70 12.60 -26.88
C TRP A 60 -10.66 13.29 -27.77
N HIS A 61 -9.51 13.64 -27.20
CA HIS A 61 -8.44 14.27 -27.97
C HIS A 61 -7.80 13.32 -28.99
N ALA A 62 -7.76 12.01 -28.70
CA ALA A 62 -7.26 10.99 -29.62
C ALA A 62 -8.18 10.73 -30.82
N LEU A 63 -9.48 11.02 -30.72
CA LEU A 63 -10.43 10.84 -31.83
C LEU A 63 -10.12 11.76 -33.02
N SER A 64 -10.23 11.21 -34.22
CA SER A 64 -10.16 11.95 -35.48
C SER A 64 -11.34 12.92 -35.66
N PRO A 65 -11.24 13.93 -36.55
CA PRO A 65 -12.35 14.84 -36.84
C PRO A 65 -13.60 14.13 -37.37
N GLU A 66 -13.44 13.03 -38.09
CA GLU A 66 -14.53 12.23 -38.67
C GLU A 66 -15.30 11.47 -37.58
N GLU A 67 -14.59 10.87 -36.63
CA GLU A 67 -15.20 10.22 -35.47
C GLU A 67 -15.91 11.22 -34.56
N LYS A 68 -15.36 12.42 -34.40
CA LYS A 68 -16.00 13.52 -33.66
C LYS A 68 -17.31 13.98 -34.32
N GLU A 69 -17.40 13.92 -35.64
CA GLU A 69 -18.62 14.26 -36.39
C GLU A 69 -19.71 13.18 -36.22
N HIS A 70 -19.33 11.91 -36.05
CA HIS A 70 -20.29 10.83 -35.75
C HIS A 70 -21.09 11.08 -34.46
N TRP A 71 -20.49 11.78 -33.49
CA TRP A 71 -21.16 12.17 -32.25
C TRP A 71 -22.14 13.33 -32.41
N ARG A 72 -22.18 14.00 -33.58
CA ARG A 72 -23.12 15.09 -33.85
C ARG A 72 -24.53 14.54 -34.06
N GLY A 73 -25.46 14.96 -33.19
CA GLY A 73 -26.87 14.56 -33.25
C GLY A 73 -27.21 13.25 -32.51
N VAL A 74 -26.23 12.57 -31.92
CA VAL A 74 -26.44 11.34 -31.14
C VAL A 74 -27.27 11.60 -29.88
N CYS A 75 -27.03 12.71 -29.18
CA CYS A 75 -27.90 13.17 -28.10
C CYS A 75 -28.52 14.53 -28.45
N PRO A 76 -29.86 14.64 -28.41
CA PRO A 76 -30.52 15.92 -28.66
C PRO A 76 -30.17 16.93 -27.55
N GLY A 77 -29.73 18.12 -27.94
CA GLY A 77 -29.47 19.24 -27.02
C GLY A 77 -28.09 19.26 -26.35
N LEU A 78 -27.19 18.32 -26.66
CA LEU A 78 -25.82 18.28 -26.13
C LEU A 78 -24.79 18.38 -27.26
N SER A 79 -23.62 18.95 -26.95
CA SER A 79 -22.52 18.98 -27.91
C SER A 79 -21.93 17.56 -28.11
N PRO A 80 -21.27 17.30 -29.25
CA PRO A 80 -20.59 16.02 -29.50
C PRO A 80 -19.65 15.61 -28.36
N TYR A 81 -18.90 16.58 -27.83
CA TYR A 81 -18.04 16.41 -26.65
C TYR A 81 -18.83 15.95 -25.43
N HIS A 82 -19.94 16.61 -25.08
CA HIS A 82 -20.73 16.20 -23.91
C HIS A 82 -21.42 14.85 -24.09
N CYS A 83 -21.79 14.48 -25.32
CA CYS A 83 -22.29 13.14 -25.63
C CYS A 83 -21.22 12.07 -25.41
N PHE A 84 -20.02 12.29 -25.94
CA PHE A 84 -18.88 11.41 -25.78
C PHE A 84 -18.45 11.32 -24.31
N MET A 85 -18.28 12.45 -23.63
CA MET A 85 -17.97 12.47 -22.20
C MET A 85 -19.05 11.73 -21.41
N ARG A 86 -20.34 11.84 -21.76
CA ARG A 86 -21.39 11.08 -21.07
C ARG A 86 -21.33 9.58 -21.36
N SER A 87 -20.88 9.15 -22.54
CA SER A 87 -20.69 7.71 -22.83
C SER A 87 -19.47 7.15 -22.11
N GLU A 88 -18.34 7.87 -22.13
CA GLU A 88 -17.09 7.45 -21.48
C GLU A 88 -17.16 7.58 -19.96
N LEU A 89 -17.84 8.62 -19.44
CA LEU A 89 -18.07 8.82 -18.01
C LEU A 89 -19.23 7.96 -17.46
N LYS A 90 -19.81 7.01 -18.22
CA LYS A 90 -20.53 5.84 -17.63
C LYS A 90 -19.54 4.87 -16.97
N TYR A 91 -18.65 5.47 -16.21
CA TYR A 91 -17.52 4.88 -15.57
C TYR A 91 -17.99 4.31 -14.24
N VAL A 92 -18.05 2.98 -14.19
CA VAL A 92 -17.91 2.27 -12.92
C VAL A 92 -16.51 2.64 -12.44
N ALA A 93 -16.38 3.16 -11.21
CA ALA A 93 -15.07 3.41 -10.63
C ALA A 93 -14.17 2.19 -10.92
N PRO A 94 -12.90 2.37 -11.31
CA PRO A 94 -12.05 1.20 -11.36
C PRO A 94 -12.08 0.67 -9.92
N PRO A 95 -12.26 -0.65 -9.71
CA PRO A 95 -12.15 -1.15 -8.36
C PRO A 95 -10.85 -0.57 -7.79
N PRO A 96 -10.86 -0.07 -6.52
CA PRO A 96 -9.63 0.35 -5.86
C PRO A 96 -8.56 -0.69 -6.20
N PRO A 97 -7.36 -0.28 -6.65
CA PRO A 97 -6.36 -1.23 -7.14
C PRO A 97 -6.31 -2.39 -6.16
N GLU A 98 -6.67 -3.58 -6.63
CA GLU A 98 -6.86 -4.71 -5.73
C GLU A 98 -5.49 -5.20 -5.30
N LEU A 99 -5.35 -5.55 -4.03
CA LEU A 99 -4.15 -6.24 -3.55
C LEU A 99 -3.99 -7.52 -4.37
N THR A 100 -2.91 -7.58 -5.14
CA THR A 100 -2.60 -8.70 -6.02
C THR A 100 -1.48 -9.51 -5.38
N LEU A 101 -1.60 -10.83 -5.42
CA LEU A 101 -0.57 -11.77 -4.99
C LEU A 101 0.49 -11.91 -6.11
N TYR A 102 1.77 -11.69 -5.82
CA TYR A 102 2.83 -11.84 -6.82
C TYR A 102 3.67 -13.09 -6.57
N GLU A 103 4.45 -13.12 -5.49
CA GLU A 103 5.31 -14.25 -5.14
C GLU A 103 4.76 -15.01 -3.94
N TYR A 104 4.85 -16.34 -3.93
CA TYR A 104 4.36 -17.15 -2.81
C TYR A 104 4.93 -18.56 -2.75
N TYR A 105 4.92 -19.10 -1.53
CA TYR A 105 5.08 -20.53 -1.26
C TYR A 105 4.18 -20.93 -0.09
N LYS A 106 3.23 -21.85 -0.32
CA LYS A 106 2.09 -22.07 0.61
C LYS A 106 1.85 -23.52 1.05
N THR A 107 2.60 -24.47 0.51
CA THR A 107 2.36 -25.90 0.68
C THR A 107 3.66 -26.64 0.95
N GLY A 108 3.58 -27.84 1.54
CA GLY A 108 4.76 -28.68 1.76
C GLY A 108 5.47 -28.42 3.09
N ASP A 109 4.92 -27.58 3.97
CA ASP A 109 5.56 -27.26 5.23
C ASP A 109 5.62 -28.48 6.18
N THR A 110 6.84 -28.95 6.44
CA THR A 110 7.10 -30.09 7.33
C THR A 110 7.98 -29.73 8.53
N THR A 111 8.63 -28.55 8.51
CA THR A 111 9.51 -28.06 9.59
C THR A 111 9.29 -26.56 9.83
N TYR A 112 10.23 -25.93 10.54
CA TYR A 112 10.28 -24.50 10.82
C TYR A 112 11.72 -24.00 10.99
N PHE A 113 11.89 -22.69 10.81
CA PHE A 113 13.06 -21.91 11.26
C PHE A 113 12.68 -21.04 12.46
N THR A 114 13.66 -20.64 13.27
CA THR A 114 13.40 -19.99 14.57
C THR A 114 13.96 -18.59 14.61
N ALA A 115 13.09 -17.60 14.58
CA ALA A 115 13.47 -16.21 14.78
C ALA A 115 13.45 -15.83 16.26
N HIS A 116 14.53 -15.18 16.71
CA HIS A 116 14.63 -14.48 17.99
C HIS A 116 15.70 -13.38 17.89
N ASP A 117 16.32 -12.96 19.01
CA ASP A 117 17.27 -11.85 19.04
C ASP A 117 18.54 -12.04 18.17
N THR A 118 19.13 -13.22 18.20
CA THR A 118 20.38 -13.60 17.55
C THR A 118 20.14 -14.40 16.28
N TYR A 119 19.05 -15.17 16.24
CA TYR A 119 18.64 -15.94 15.07
C TYR A 119 17.64 -15.12 14.25
N TRP A 120 18.08 -14.70 13.07
CA TRP A 120 17.27 -13.93 12.12
C TRP A 120 16.99 -14.81 10.93
N GLU A 121 15.74 -14.83 10.50
CA GLU A 121 15.28 -15.70 9.42
C GLU A 121 14.88 -14.85 8.22
N ALA A 122 15.26 -15.31 7.03
CA ALA A 122 14.99 -14.60 5.80
C ALA A 122 14.53 -15.55 4.69
N GLN A 123 13.47 -15.15 4.00
CA GLN A 123 13.09 -15.73 2.71
C GLN A 123 13.45 -14.74 1.62
N THR A 124 14.28 -15.16 0.67
CA THR A 124 14.50 -14.37 -0.55
C THR A 124 13.40 -14.64 -1.57
N PHE A 125 13.13 -13.65 -2.40
CA PHE A 125 12.15 -13.73 -3.48
C PHE A 125 12.55 -12.77 -4.59
N THR A 126 12.15 -13.08 -5.81
CA THR A 126 12.50 -12.30 -7.01
C THR A 126 11.23 -11.94 -7.77
N PRO A 127 10.70 -10.72 -7.66
CA PRO A 127 9.47 -10.32 -8.30
C PRO A 127 9.51 -10.56 -9.82
N SER A 128 8.54 -11.31 -10.33
CA SER A 128 8.33 -11.54 -11.77
C SER A 128 7.67 -10.34 -12.48
N ILE A 129 6.97 -9.51 -11.72
CA ILE A 129 6.27 -8.29 -12.15
C ILE A 129 6.63 -7.17 -11.17
N PRO A 130 7.00 -5.97 -11.66
CA PRO A 130 7.28 -4.86 -10.75
C PRO A 130 5.98 -4.39 -10.10
N HIS A 131 6.01 -4.18 -8.79
CA HIS A 131 4.83 -3.84 -8.01
C HIS A 131 5.22 -3.08 -6.75
N LYS A 132 4.24 -2.46 -6.08
CA LYS A 132 4.44 -1.82 -4.78
C LYS A 132 4.05 -2.80 -3.68
N ILE A 133 5.03 -3.36 -2.96
CA ILE A 133 4.80 -4.37 -1.91
C ILE A 133 4.18 -3.72 -0.68
N THR A 134 2.93 -4.09 -0.40
CA THR A 134 2.09 -3.46 0.64
C THR A 134 1.91 -4.39 1.84
N LEU A 135 1.86 -5.70 1.59
CA LEU A 135 1.59 -6.69 2.62
C LEU A 135 2.37 -7.96 2.34
N VAL A 136 2.84 -8.60 3.41
CA VAL A 136 3.29 -9.99 3.35
C VAL A 136 2.45 -10.85 4.28
N LYS A 137 2.23 -12.10 3.89
CA LYS A 137 1.67 -13.12 4.78
C LYS A 137 2.70 -14.17 5.08
N LEU A 138 2.84 -14.53 6.34
CA LEU A 138 3.76 -15.60 6.77
C LEU A 138 3.00 -16.64 7.58
N LYS A 139 3.33 -17.92 7.39
CA LYS A 139 2.78 -18.99 8.21
C LYS A 139 3.66 -19.20 9.45
N LEU A 140 3.16 -18.78 10.61
CA LEU A 140 3.94 -18.68 11.84
C LEU A 140 3.26 -19.42 13.00
N TYR A 141 4.08 -19.86 13.96
CA TYR A 141 3.64 -20.13 15.32
C TYR A 141 4.68 -19.58 16.31
N ARG A 142 4.43 -19.60 17.61
CA ARG A 142 5.37 -19.11 18.63
C ARG A 142 5.46 -20.04 19.82
N ASN A 143 6.45 -19.81 20.68
CA ASN A 143 6.44 -20.40 22.02
C ASN A 143 5.52 -19.62 22.97
N LEU A 144 5.49 -20.03 24.25
CA LEU A 144 4.59 -19.45 25.26
C LEU A 144 4.85 -17.96 25.49
N ASP A 145 6.11 -17.52 25.39
CA ASP A 145 6.51 -16.14 25.62
C ASP A 145 6.28 -15.28 24.37
N SER A 146 5.69 -14.10 24.57
CA SER A 146 5.51 -13.11 23.52
C SER A 146 6.46 -11.92 23.69
N ALA A 147 6.76 -11.25 22.58
CA ALA A 147 7.56 -10.03 22.55
C ALA A 147 7.27 -9.26 21.26
N GLU A 148 7.87 -8.08 21.14
CA GLU A 148 7.93 -7.37 19.89
C GLU A 148 8.99 -7.97 18.95
N TYR A 149 8.64 -8.00 17.67
CA TYR A 149 9.42 -8.50 16.56
C TYR A 149 9.42 -7.46 15.45
N THR A 150 10.45 -7.51 14.60
CA THR A 150 10.53 -6.70 13.38
C THR A 150 10.41 -7.61 12.17
N ILE A 151 9.57 -7.22 11.23
CA ILE A 151 9.54 -7.75 9.87
C ILE A 151 9.97 -6.65 8.91
N LYS A 152 10.84 -6.97 7.95
CA LYS A 152 11.37 -5.99 7.01
C LYS A 152 11.64 -6.59 5.64
N ILE A 153 11.54 -5.75 4.61
CA ILE A 153 11.97 -6.04 3.26
C ILE A 153 13.31 -5.33 3.04
N THR A 154 14.30 -6.06 2.55
CA THR A 154 15.66 -5.54 2.29
C THR A 154 16.12 -5.89 0.88
N THR A 155 17.08 -5.13 0.37
CA THR A 155 17.82 -5.54 -0.85
C THR A 155 18.79 -6.67 -0.54
N THR A 156 19.20 -7.41 -1.57
CA THR A 156 20.30 -8.37 -1.48
C THR A 156 21.54 -7.90 -2.25
N ASP A 157 22.68 -8.53 -2.00
CA ASP A 157 23.88 -8.37 -2.82
C ASP A 157 23.81 -9.21 -4.11
N GLY A 158 24.90 -9.21 -4.89
CA GLY A 158 24.99 -9.93 -6.16
C GLY A 158 24.93 -11.46 -6.03
N ASP A 159 25.16 -12.00 -4.84
CA ASP A 159 25.09 -13.44 -4.54
C ASP A 159 23.76 -13.83 -3.86
N GLY A 160 22.86 -12.86 -3.66
CA GLY A 160 21.54 -13.04 -3.06
C GLY A 160 21.49 -12.91 -1.54
N TYR A 161 22.59 -12.51 -0.89
CA TYR A 161 22.62 -12.36 0.57
C TYR A 161 21.90 -11.07 0.99
N PRO A 162 21.07 -11.11 2.05
CA PRO A 162 20.42 -9.90 2.56
C PRO A 162 21.43 -8.83 2.99
N THR A 163 21.09 -7.57 2.71
CA THR A 163 21.91 -6.39 3.05
C THR A 163 21.21 -5.52 4.10
N ASP A 164 21.93 -4.55 4.66
CA ASP A 164 21.37 -3.62 5.66
C ASP A 164 20.44 -2.53 5.06
N ASN A 165 20.29 -2.49 3.75
CA ASN A 165 19.42 -1.51 3.09
C ASN A 165 17.95 -1.96 3.16
N VAL A 166 17.23 -1.40 4.13
CA VAL A 166 15.81 -1.64 4.40
C VAL A 166 14.94 -0.78 3.50
N LEU A 167 14.02 -1.41 2.78
CA LEU A 167 13.07 -0.75 1.87
C LEU A 167 11.77 -0.40 2.59
N CYS A 168 11.25 -1.30 3.40
CA CYS A 168 10.12 -1.08 4.28
C CYS A 168 10.19 -2.04 5.49
N SER A 169 9.53 -1.66 6.59
CA SER A 169 9.56 -2.46 7.81
C SER A 169 8.32 -2.24 8.66
N LYS A 170 8.07 -3.17 9.57
CA LYS A 170 7.01 -3.10 10.57
C LYS A 170 7.46 -3.75 11.87
N ILE A 171 7.12 -3.13 12.99
CA ILE A 171 7.20 -3.75 14.32
C ILE A 171 5.83 -4.36 14.65
N PHE A 172 5.81 -5.58 15.19
CA PHE A 172 4.59 -6.26 15.61
C PHE A 172 4.80 -7.02 16.93
N ASN A 173 3.72 -7.21 17.69
CA ASN A 173 3.73 -8.05 18.88
C ASN A 173 3.38 -9.50 18.48
N SER A 174 4.16 -10.48 18.95
CA SER A 174 3.93 -11.90 18.67
C SER A 174 2.79 -12.52 19.48
N GLU A 175 2.23 -11.85 20.50
CA GLU A 175 1.13 -12.38 21.33
C GLU A 175 -0.03 -13.01 20.53
N PRO A 176 -0.53 -12.41 19.43
CA PRO A 176 -1.63 -12.96 18.64
C PRO A 176 -1.25 -14.21 17.81
N ILE A 177 0.05 -14.51 17.68
CA ILE A 177 0.53 -15.70 16.98
C ILE A 177 0.18 -16.93 17.81
N THR A 178 -0.29 -17.98 17.14
CA THR A 178 -0.70 -19.25 17.75
C THR A 178 0.49 -19.94 18.42
N THR A 179 0.22 -20.64 19.51
CA THR A 179 1.19 -21.55 20.14
C THR A 179 1.16 -22.96 19.53
N GLU A 180 0.21 -23.22 18.62
CA GLU A 180 0.06 -24.52 17.98
C GLU A 180 1.04 -24.70 16.84
N SER A 181 1.79 -25.81 16.87
CA SER A 181 2.89 -26.05 15.93
C SER A 181 2.52 -26.06 14.45
N PRO A 182 1.30 -26.45 13.99
CA PRO A 182 0.93 -26.31 12.57
C PRO A 182 1.10 -24.88 12.02
N GLY A 183 1.01 -23.88 12.90
CA GLY A 183 1.06 -22.47 12.54
C GLY A 183 -0.15 -22.00 11.76
N GLU A 184 -0.32 -20.69 11.74
CA GLU A 184 -1.41 -20.01 11.02
C GLU A 184 -0.83 -18.89 10.16
N TRP A 185 -1.60 -18.43 9.17
CA TRP A 185 -1.20 -17.32 8.31
C TRP A 185 -1.47 -15.98 8.98
N TYR A 186 -0.43 -15.16 9.10
CA TYR A 186 -0.50 -13.82 9.68
C TYR A 186 -0.14 -12.75 8.67
N GLU A 187 -0.89 -11.65 8.70
CA GLU A 187 -0.77 -10.54 7.75
C GLU A 187 0.05 -9.38 8.33
N PHE A 188 1.01 -8.89 7.56
CA PHE A 188 1.87 -7.77 7.93
C PHE A 188 1.78 -6.67 6.86
N ILE A 189 0.90 -5.69 7.09
CA ILE A 189 0.75 -4.49 6.24
C ILE A 189 1.83 -3.47 6.58
N PHE A 190 2.61 -3.03 5.60
CA PHE A 190 3.61 -1.97 5.75
C PHE A 190 2.98 -0.58 5.64
N ASP A 191 3.32 0.30 6.59
CA ASP A 191 2.81 1.69 6.59
C ASP A 191 3.40 2.52 5.45
N GLU A 192 4.64 2.21 5.06
CA GLU A 192 5.35 2.78 3.92
C GLU A 192 5.72 1.68 2.92
N PRO A 193 4.83 1.34 1.97
CA PRO A 193 5.08 0.27 1.00
C PRO A 193 6.23 0.61 0.03
N ALA A 194 7.09 -0.36 -0.24
CA ALA A 194 8.25 -0.18 -1.11
C ALA A 194 7.95 -0.50 -2.58
N LEU A 195 8.67 0.12 -3.50
CA LEU A 195 8.65 -0.23 -4.92
C LEU A 195 9.62 -1.39 -5.16
N LEU A 196 9.11 -2.52 -5.65
CA LEU A 196 9.93 -3.64 -6.07
C LEU A 196 10.09 -3.67 -7.59
N THR A 197 11.29 -3.96 -8.02
CA THR A 197 11.64 -4.05 -9.44
C THR A 197 11.65 -5.51 -9.88
N LYS A 198 11.23 -5.73 -11.13
CA LYS A 198 11.23 -7.06 -11.74
C LYS A 198 12.66 -7.60 -11.80
N ASP A 199 12.80 -8.91 -11.55
CA ASP A 199 14.04 -9.67 -11.65
C ASP A 199 15.17 -9.19 -10.71
N THR A 200 14.82 -8.41 -9.69
CA THR A 200 15.72 -8.03 -8.59
C THR A 200 15.42 -8.89 -7.37
N VAL A 201 16.45 -9.43 -6.73
CA VAL A 201 16.29 -10.26 -5.53
C VAL A 201 16.11 -9.37 -4.30
N TYR A 202 15.11 -9.69 -3.48
CA TYR A 202 14.83 -9.04 -2.21
C TYR A 202 14.69 -10.09 -1.11
N ALA A 203 14.81 -9.68 0.16
CA ALA A 203 14.66 -10.57 1.30
C ALA A 203 13.60 -10.06 2.28
N ILE A 204 12.64 -10.93 2.63
CA ILE A 204 11.74 -10.78 3.77
C ILE A 204 12.49 -11.29 4.99
N ILE A 205 12.77 -10.44 5.97
CA ILE A 205 13.48 -10.81 7.20
C ILE A 205 12.54 -10.67 8.39
N ILE A 206 12.54 -11.66 9.28
CA ILE A 206 11.89 -11.59 10.59
C ILE A 206 12.93 -11.79 11.70
N HIS A 207 12.88 -10.95 12.74
CA HIS A 207 13.75 -11.08 13.89
C HIS A 207 13.16 -10.48 15.17
N GLY A 208 13.60 -11.01 16.31
CA GLY A 208 13.25 -10.46 17.63
C GLY A 208 14.03 -9.17 17.95
N ILE A 209 13.62 -8.49 19.01
CA ILE A 209 14.38 -7.37 19.57
C ILE A 209 15.64 -7.90 20.30
N PRO A 210 16.82 -7.27 20.13
CA PRO A 210 18.03 -7.64 20.85
C PRO A 210 17.85 -7.73 22.38
N GLY A 211 18.38 -8.80 22.99
CA GLY A 211 18.37 -8.99 24.45
C GLY A 211 17.20 -9.83 24.98
N LEU A 212 16.33 -10.36 24.10
CA LEU A 212 15.23 -11.25 24.46
C LEU A 212 15.32 -12.58 23.68
N PRO A 213 16.20 -13.51 24.07
CA PRO A 213 16.42 -14.77 23.32
C PRO A 213 15.32 -15.83 23.53
N ASN A 214 14.49 -15.66 24.56
CA ASN A 214 13.52 -16.67 24.97
C ASN A 214 12.17 -16.56 24.23
N PRO A 215 11.57 -15.38 24.03
CA PRO A 215 10.46 -15.25 23.08
C PRO A 215 10.93 -15.70 21.70
N ARG A 216 10.21 -16.64 21.08
CA ARG A 216 10.56 -17.24 19.79
C ARG A 216 9.35 -17.25 18.87
N VAL A 217 9.58 -16.82 17.64
CA VAL A 217 8.65 -17.00 16.53
C VAL A 217 9.23 -18.04 15.59
N TYR A 218 8.41 -19.00 15.22
CA TYR A 218 8.77 -20.09 14.34
C TYR A 218 8.09 -19.89 13.00
N TRP A 219 8.89 -19.80 11.95
CA TRP A 219 8.42 -19.62 10.58
C TRP A 219 8.41 -20.97 9.88
N ARG A 220 7.23 -21.43 9.49
CA ARG A 220 7.04 -22.73 8.84
C ARG A 220 7.85 -22.83 7.56
N ALA A 221 8.44 -24.00 7.32
CA ALA A 221 9.37 -24.23 6.22
C ALA A 221 9.18 -25.61 5.59
N ASP A 222 9.58 -25.72 4.33
CA ASP A 222 9.69 -26.95 3.57
C ASP A 222 11.16 -27.20 3.19
N PRO A 223 11.81 -28.23 3.76
CA PRO A 223 13.17 -28.62 3.44
C PRO A 223 13.24 -29.78 2.41
N THR A 224 12.11 -30.16 1.80
CA THR A 224 11.97 -31.41 1.04
C THR A 224 12.12 -31.25 -0.47
N ALA A 225 12.91 -30.26 -0.90
CA ALA A 225 12.98 -29.74 -2.28
C ALA A 225 11.71 -28.94 -2.66
N PRO A 226 11.55 -27.75 -2.07
CA PRO A 226 10.44 -26.87 -2.38
C PRO A 226 10.46 -26.44 -3.84
N THR A 227 9.28 -26.07 -4.34
CA THR A 227 9.08 -25.76 -5.78
C THR A 227 9.18 -24.28 -6.11
N TYR A 228 9.41 -23.41 -5.12
CA TYR A 228 9.65 -21.99 -5.38
C TYR A 228 11.09 -21.80 -5.85
N ASP A 229 11.27 -21.46 -7.12
CA ASP A 229 12.57 -21.40 -7.79
C ASP A 229 13.16 -19.99 -7.88
N ARG A 230 12.43 -18.98 -7.37
CA ARG A 230 12.77 -17.55 -7.45
C ARG A 230 13.32 -17.00 -6.13
N GLY A 231 13.76 -17.87 -5.24
CA GLY A 231 14.31 -17.54 -3.94
C GLY A 231 14.72 -18.78 -3.16
N CYS A 232 15.18 -18.55 -1.94
CA CYS A 232 15.50 -19.59 -0.96
C CYS A 232 15.67 -18.97 0.44
N VAL A 233 15.85 -19.82 1.43
CA VAL A 233 16.06 -19.41 2.82
C VAL A 233 17.49 -18.94 3.08
N TYR A 234 17.59 -17.89 3.87
CA TYR A 234 18.82 -17.47 4.54
C TYR A 234 18.55 -17.32 6.03
N PHE A 235 19.52 -17.70 6.85
CA PHE A 235 19.46 -17.44 8.28
C PHE A 235 20.76 -16.82 8.77
N SER A 236 20.67 -16.05 9.85
CA SER A 236 21.81 -15.48 10.55
C SER A 236 21.74 -15.93 12.00
N ASN A 237 22.86 -16.35 12.58
CA ASN A 237 22.98 -16.69 14.00
C ASN A 237 23.66 -15.58 14.84
N ASN A 238 23.91 -14.41 14.24
CA ASN A 238 24.64 -13.30 14.84
C ASN A 238 23.98 -11.95 14.55
N SER A 239 22.65 -11.90 14.62
CA SER A 239 21.86 -10.67 14.50
C SER A 239 22.08 -9.88 13.20
N GLY A 240 22.16 -10.59 12.08
CA GLY A 240 22.24 -10.03 10.73
C GLY A 240 23.66 -9.73 10.25
N VAL A 241 24.70 -9.99 11.06
CA VAL A 241 26.09 -9.70 10.69
C VAL A 241 26.58 -10.61 9.57
N SER A 242 26.18 -11.89 9.56
CA SER A 242 26.49 -12.82 8.48
C SER A 242 25.36 -13.81 8.24
N TRP A 243 25.19 -14.20 6.99
CA TRP A 243 24.09 -15.05 6.56
C TRP A 243 24.58 -16.39 6.02
N GLN A 244 23.83 -17.44 6.32
CA GLN A 244 24.02 -18.78 5.81
C GLN A 244 22.84 -19.11 4.89
N ARG A 245 23.13 -19.67 3.72
CA ARG A 245 22.15 -19.95 2.66
C ARG A 245 21.71 -21.40 2.69
N HIS A 246 20.40 -21.61 2.59
CA HIS A 246 19.75 -22.91 2.48
C HIS A 246 19.06 -23.03 1.11
N LEU A 247 19.81 -23.52 0.12
CA LEU A 247 19.37 -23.55 -1.30
C LEU A 247 18.16 -24.44 -1.59
N TYR A 248 17.83 -25.37 -0.69
CA TYR A 248 16.78 -26.37 -0.89
C TYR A 248 15.68 -26.29 0.17
N ASP A 249 15.59 -25.13 0.84
CA ASP A 249 14.58 -24.86 1.83
C ASP A 249 13.84 -23.57 1.43
N ASP A 250 12.52 -23.55 1.65
CA ASP A 250 11.67 -22.38 1.48
C ASP A 250 10.78 -22.20 2.71
N LEU A 251 10.64 -20.96 3.13
CA LEU A 251 9.71 -20.55 4.16
C LEU A 251 8.33 -20.28 3.56
N MET A 252 7.28 -20.46 4.35
CA MET A 252 5.91 -20.24 3.91
C MET A 252 5.60 -18.74 3.87
N PHE A 253 5.43 -18.19 2.67
CA PHE A 253 5.24 -16.75 2.50
C PHE A 253 4.28 -16.42 1.35
N GLU A 254 3.75 -15.21 1.40
CA GLU A 254 3.05 -14.55 0.30
C GLU A 254 3.48 -13.09 0.25
N ASP A 255 3.82 -12.59 -0.92
CA ASP A 255 3.94 -11.16 -1.22
C ASP A 255 2.64 -10.66 -1.87
N TRP A 256 2.15 -9.52 -1.37
CA TRP A 256 1.02 -8.84 -1.94
C TRP A 256 1.31 -7.35 -2.14
N GLY A 257 0.82 -6.82 -3.25
CA GLY A 257 1.06 -5.43 -3.60
C GLY A 257 0.05 -4.85 -4.57
N TYR A 258 0.21 -3.56 -4.83
CA TYR A 258 -0.52 -2.90 -5.90
C TYR A 258 0.31 -2.90 -7.19
N PRO A 259 -0.33 -3.14 -8.35
CA PRO A 259 0.34 -2.99 -9.63
C PRO A 259 0.77 -1.53 -9.85
N LEU A 260 1.82 -1.34 -10.65
CA LEU A 260 2.33 -0.02 -11.04
C LEU A 260 1.57 0.56 -12.23
#